data_AF-A0A0H2VGN6-F1
#
_entry.id   AF-A0A0H2VGN6-F1
#
_cell.length_a   1.000
_cell.length_b   1.000
_cell.length_c   1.000
_cell.angle_alpha   90.00
_cell.angle_beta   90.00
_cell.angle_gamma   90.00
#
_symmetry.space_group_name_H-M   'P 1'
#
loop_
_entity.id
_entity.type
_entity.pdbx_description
1 polymer ?
#
loop_
_entity_poly.entity_id
_entity_poly.type
_entity_poly.pdbx_seq_one_letter_code
_entity_poly.pdbx_strand_id
1 'polypeptide(L)'
;MNTIKSTIHTEAIFSDDEQHRYLLKKIWDEKKPSCTVITMYPHLDGVLSLDLTTVLILNQLANSEQYGAVYLVNLFSNIKTPENLKHIKHTKISYEEIYDDRFFHSYFL
;
A
#
# COMPACT_ATOMS: atom_id res chain seq x y z
N MET A 1 -17.13 4.10 -31.54
CA MET A 1 -16.28 4.65 -30.47
C MET A 1 -16.82 4.08 -29.16
N ASN A 2 -16.03 3.28 -28.44
CA ASN A 2 -16.50 2.61 -27.21
C ASN A 2 -15.90 3.33 -26.00
N THR A 3 -16.75 3.71 -25.06
CA THR A 3 -16.33 4.31 -23.79
C THR A 3 -16.32 3.23 -22.72
N ILE A 4 -15.13 2.93 -22.18
CA ILE A 4 -14.99 2.06 -21.02
C ILE A 4 -14.92 2.96 -19.78
N LYS A 5 -15.75 2.68 -18.78
CA LYS A 5 -15.76 3.38 -17.49
C LYS A 5 -15.42 2.39 -16.39
N SER A 6 -14.62 2.83 -15.44
CA SER A 6 -14.33 2.11 -14.20
C SER A 6 -14.35 3.09 -13.04
N THR A 7 -14.62 2.60 -11.84
CA THR A 7 -14.63 3.40 -10.60
C THR A 7 -13.88 2.61 -9.54
N ILE A 8 -12.98 3.29 -8.84
CA ILE A 8 -12.24 2.72 -7.72
C ILE A 8 -12.69 3.47 -6.46
N HIS A 9 -13.40 2.77 -5.57
CA HIS A 9 -13.78 3.30 -4.27
C HIS A 9 -12.57 3.27 -3.35
N THR A 10 -12.15 4.46 -2.88
CA THR A 10 -11.03 4.60 -1.95
C THR A 10 -11.56 5.08 -0.60
N GLU A 11 -11.12 4.46 0.47
CA GLU A 11 -11.38 4.90 1.84
C GLU A 11 -10.10 4.73 2.67
N ALA A 12 -9.86 5.66 3.57
CA ALA A 12 -8.77 5.57 4.52
C ALA A 12 -9.28 5.82 5.93
N ILE A 13 -8.74 5.08 6.89
CA ILE A 13 -9.08 5.20 8.30
C ILE A 13 -7.87 5.77 9.01
N PHE A 14 -8.07 6.91 9.66
CA PHE A 14 -7.07 7.63 10.44
C PHE A 14 -7.49 7.69 11.92
N SER A 15 -6.54 8.01 12.79
CA SER A 15 -6.85 8.46 14.15
C SER A 15 -7.54 9.83 14.14
N ASP A 16 -8.22 10.17 15.23
CA ASP A 16 -8.92 11.45 15.39
C ASP A 16 -8.00 12.68 15.27
N ASP A 17 -6.71 12.52 15.62
CA ASP A 17 -5.66 13.54 15.50
C ASP A 17 -4.92 13.53 14.14
N GLU A 18 -5.32 12.63 13.23
CA GLU A 18 -4.72 12.39 11.92
C GLU A 18 -3.21 12.09 11.95
N GLN A 19 -2.68 11.67 13.11
CA GLN A 19 -1.27 11.30 13.25
C GLN A 19 -1.00 9.85 12.86
N HIS A 20 -2.04 9.03 12.84
CA HIS A 20 -1.95 7.60 12.56
C HIS A 20 -2.86 7.21 11.39
N ARG A 21 -2.36 6.37 10.47
CA ARG A 21 -3.17 5.73 9.42
C ARG A 21 -3.28 4.24 9.71
N TYR A 22 -4.51 3.78 9.95
CA TYR A 22 -4.79 2.37 10.23
C TYR A 22 -5.04 1.55 8.96
N LEU A 23 -5.72 2.15 7.98
CA LEU A 23 -6.10 1.46 6.75
C LEU A 23 -6.16 2.43 5.57
N LEU A 24 -5.75 1.94 4.41
CA LEU A 24 -6.12 2.50 3.11
C LEU A 24 -6.68 1.37 2.25
N LYS A 25 -7.97 1.41 1.92
CA LYS A 25 -8.64 0.42 1.08
C LYS A 25 -8.98 1.00 -0.29
N LYS A 26 -8.80 0.20 -1.34
CA LYS A 26 -9.16 0.50 -2.72
C LYS A 26 -9.91 -0.67 -3.32
N ILE A 27 -11.13 -0.42 -3.80
CA ILE A 27 -12.06 -1.44 -4.27
C ILE A 27 -12.48 -1.09 -5.70
N TRP A 28 -12.22 -1.98 -6.66
CA TRP A 28 -12.63 -1.84 -8.06
C TRP A 28 -13.62 -2.92 -8.50
N ASP A 29 -13.77 -4.02 -7.73
CA ASP A 29 -14.79 -5.05 -7.94
C ASP A 29 -15.17 -5.72 -6.60
N GLU A 30 -16.36 -5.45 -6.07
CA GLU A 30 -16.82 -6.01 -4.79
C GLU A 30 -17.12 -7.52 -4.85
N LYS A 31 -17.23 -8.11 -6.04
CA LYS A 31 -17.56 -9.54 -6.20
C LYS A 31 -16.33 -10.44 -6.09
N LYS A 32 -15.14 -9.86 -6.18
CA LYS A 32 -13.85 -10.57 -6.15
C LYS A 32 -13.20 -10.48 -4.77
N PRO A 33 -12.32 -11.43 -4.41
CA PRO A 33 -11.62 -11.40 -3.12
C PRO A 33 -10.73 -10.16 -2.98
N SER A 34 -10.46 -9.79 -1.72
CA SER A 34 -9.54 -8.72 -1.35
C SER A 34 -8.14 -9.25 -1.04
N CYS A 35 -7.12 -8.47 -1.35
CA CYS A 35 -5.74 -8.71 -0.96
C CYS A 35 -5.34 -7.73 0.15
N THR A 36 -4.73 -8.21 1.23
CA THR A 36 -4.16 -7.33 2.26
C THR A 36 -2.65 -7.28 2.09
N VAL A 37 -2.10 -6.07 1.97
CA VAL A 37 -0.66 -5.83 1.86
C VAL A 37 -0.21 -5.05 3.09
N ILE A 38 0.80 -5.58 3.78
CA ILE A 38 1.39 -4.96 4.96
C ILE A 38 2.59 -4.13 4.52
N THR A 39 2.52 -2.81 4.69
CA THR A 39 3.61 -1.87 4.39
C THR A 39 4.24 -1.32 5.67
N MET A 40 5.45 -0.77 5.58
CA MET A 40 6.15 -0.23 6.77
C MET A 40 5.95 1.27 6.98
N TYR A 41 5.65 2.01 5.90
CA TYR A 41 5.64 3.47 5.90
C TYR A 41 4.25 4.00 5.57
N PRO A 42 3.47 4.45 6.58
CA PRO A 42 2.25 5.17 6.32
C PRO A 42 2.61 6.57 5.80
N HIS A 43 2.05 6.96 4.67
CA HIS A 43 2.10 8.35 4.18
C HIS A 43 0.72 8.99 4.29
N LEU A 44 0.65 10.33 4.30
CA LEU A 44 -0.61 11.07 4.18
C LEU A 44 -1.24 10.84 2.80
N ASP A 45 -0.41 10.56 1.80
CA ASP A 45 -0.83 10.24 0.43
C ASP A 45 -1.52 8.87 0.36
N GLY A 46 -2.54 8.76 -0.49
CA GLY A 46 -3.25 7.50 -0.77
C GLY A 46 -4.73 7.66 -1.11
N VAL A 47 -5.38 8.73 -0.62
CA VAL A 47 -6.80 9.02 -0.89
C VAL A 47 -7.00 9.77 -2.20
N LEU A 48 -6.27 10.88 -2.40
CA LEU A 48 -6.33 11.70 -3.61
C LEU A 48 -5.08 11.55 -4.49
N SER A 49 -3.90 11.68 -3.88
CA SER A 49 -2.60 11.37 -4.47
C SER A 49 -2.27 9.88 -4.25
N LEU A 50 -1.62 9.24 -5.21
CA LEU A 50 -1.10 7.88 -5.06
C LEU A 50 0.43 7.92 -5.10
N ASP A 51 1.07 7.31 -4.12
CA ASP A 51 2.51 7.06 -4.17
C ASP A 51 2.84 5.90 -5.13
N LEU A 52 4.11 5.80 -5.52
CA LEU A 52 4.58 4.80 -6.49
C LEU A 52 4.29 3.36 -6.02
N THR A 53 4.47 3.06 -4.73
CA THR A 53 4.25 1.71 -4.19
C THR A 53 2.79 1.32 -4.31
N THR A 54 1.88 2.23 -3.93
CA THR A 54 0.43 2.02 -4.08
C THR A 54 0.04 1.77 -5.54
N VAL A 55 0.61 2.53 -6.50
CA VAL A 55 0.34 2.34 -7.94
C VAL A 55 0.81 0.97 -8.43
N LEU A 56 2.03 0.56 -8.07
CA LEU A 56 2.59 -0.73 -8.50
C LEU A 56 1.75 -1.91 -7.96
N ILE A 57 1.36 -1.86 -6.69
CA ILE A 57 0.51 -2.89 -6.07
C ILE A 57 -0.85 -2.96 -6.77
N LEU A 58 -1.50 -1.81 -7.00
CA LEU A 58 -2.80 -1.77 -7.67
C LEU A 58 -2.73 -2.38 -9.07
N ASN A 59 -1.72 -2.01 -9.86
CA ASN A 59 -1.57 -2.51 -11.22
C ASN A 59 -1.38 -4.03 -11.23
N GLN A 60 -0.52 -4.56 -10.36
CA GLN A 60 -0.30 -6.01 -10.30
C GLN A 60 -1.55 -6.78 -9.91
N LEU A 61 -2.28 -6.31 -8.89
CA LEU A 61 -3.48 -6.97 -8.42
C LEU A 61 -4.64 -6.86 -9.43
N ALA A 62 -4.81 -5.70 -10.06
CA ALA A 62 -5.82 -5.51 -11.09
C ALA A 62 -5.55 -6.38 -12.33
N ASN A 63 -4.29 -6.48 -12.75
CA ASN A 63 -3.88 -7.31 -13.90
C ASN A 63 -3.99 -8.82 -13.63
N SER A 64 -3.90 -9.25 -12.36
CA SER A 64 -4.03 -10.67 -12.01
C SER A 64 -5.43 -11.25 -12.23
N GLU A 65 -6.44 -10.40 -12.43
CA GLU A 65 -7.88 -10.71 -12.48
C GLU A 65 -8.47 -11.43 -11.26
N GLN A 66 -7.65 -11.89 -10.31
CA GLN A 66 -8.05 -12.65 -9.13
C GLN A 66 -8.68 -11.75 -8.06
N TYR A 67 -8.24 -10.50 -7.95
CA TYR A 67 -8.63 -9.61 -6.85
C TYR A 67 -9.53 -8.47 -7.33
N GLY A 68 -10.38 -8.02 -6.41
CA GLY A 68 -11.28 -6.89 -6.59
C GLY A 68 -10.99 -5.70 -5.66
N ALA A 69 -10.10 -5.92 -4.69
CA ALA A 69 -9.73 -4.89 -3.74
C ALA A 69 -8.32 -5.11 -3.17
N VAL A 70 -7.70 -4.02 -2.73
CA VAL A 70 -6.48 -4.04 -1.92
C VAL A 70 -6.63 -3.24 -0.65
N TYR A 71 -6.18 -3.82 0.46
CA TYR A 71 -6.22 -3.26 1.80
C TYR A 71 -4.76 -3.04 2.21
N LEU A 72 -4.35 -1.79 2.22
CA LEU A 72 -3.00 -1.38 2.61
C LEU A 72 -3.03 -1.03 4.10
N VAL A 73 -2.40 -1.89 4.89
CA VAL A 73 -2.23 -1.71 6.34
C VAL A 73 -0.76 -1.45 6.62
N ASN A 74 -0.47 -0.67 7.65
CA ASN A 74 0.92 -0.36 8.00
C ASN A 74 1.31 -1.06 9.30
N LEU A 75 2.49 -1.68 9.32
CA LEU A 75 3.08 -2.26 10.54
C LEU A 75 3.22 -1.20 11.63
N PHE A 76 3.51 0.03 11.22
CA PHE A 76 3.52 1.21 12.07
C PHE A 76 2.49 2.21 11.56
N SER A 77 1.68 2.79 12.44
CA SER A 77 0.60 3.67 12.02
C SER A 77 1.01 5.15 11.93
N ASN A 78 2.07 5.58 12.63
CA ASN A 78 2.48 6.98 12.73
C ASN A 78 2.95 7.56 11.40
N ILE A 79 2.36 8.68 10.98
CA ILE A 79 2.63 9.32 9.69
C ILE A 79 3.68 10.43 9.78
N LYS A 80 3.55 11.35 10.76
CA LYS A 80 4.38 12.58 10.81
C LYS A 80 5.72 12.41 11.52
N THR A 81 5.75 11.60 12.58
CA THR A 81 6.96 11.40 13.38
C THR A 81 7.43 9.96 13.19
N PRO A 82 8.52 9.73 12.45
CA PRO A 82 9.06 8.39 12.29
C PRO A 82 9.86 7.99 13.52
N GLU A 83 9.26 8.07 14.72
CA GLU A 83 9.87 7.48 15.92
C GLU A 83 10.10 5.98 15.71
N ASN A 84 9.24 5.35 14.91
CA ASN A 84 9.34 3.96 14.47
C ASN A 84 10.59 3.67 13.63
N LEU A 85 11.16 4.65 12.90
CA LEU A 85 12.45 4.47 12.21
C LEU A 85 13.59 4.18 13.20
N LYS A 86 13.49 4.65 14.45
CA LYS A 86 14.51 4.38 15.48
C LYS A 86 14.55 2.89 15.85
N HIS A 87 13.39 2.22 15.85
CA HIS A 87 13.26 0.79 16.11
C HIS A 87 13.75 -0.05 14.93
N ILE A 88 13.53 0.41 13.69
CA ILE A 88 14.05 -0.23 12.46
C ILE A 88 15.58 -0.11 12.37
N LYS A 89 16.17 1.01 12.83
CA LYS A 89 17.64 1.19 12.85
C LYS A 89 18.37 0.25 13.83
N HIS A 90 17.67 -0.32 14.80
CA HIS A 90 18.28 -1.23 15.78
C HIS A 90 18.22 -2.70 15.35
N THR A 91 17.31 -3.06 14.45
CA THR A 91 17.38 -4.30 13.70
C THR A 91 18.45 -4.12 12.62
N LYS A 92 19.66 -4.64 12.86
CA LYS A 92 20.72 -4.77 11.84
C LYS A 92 20.25 -5.71 10.72
N ILE A 93 19.34 -5.26 9.89
CA ILE A 93 19.17 -5.77 8.54
C ILE A 93 19.81 -4.66 7.71
N SER A 94 20.92 -4.97 7.03
CA SER A 94 21.63 -3.94 6.27
C SER A 94 20.68 -3.39 5.20
N TYR A 95 20.74 -2.10 4.92
CA TYR A 95 19.98 -1.52 3.80
C TYR A 95 20.23 -2.29 2.48
N GLU A 96 21.41 -2.89 2.35
CA GLU A 96 21.82 -3.74 1.22
C GLU A 96 21.06 -5.08 1.16
N GLU A 97 20.56 -5.63 2.28
CA GLU A 97 19.75 -6.86 2.31
C GLU A 97 18.28 -6.61 1.92
N ILE A 98 17.77 -5.40 2.12
CA ILE A 98 16.37 -5.02 1.80
C ILE A 98 16.25 -4.53 0.34
N TYR A 99 17.32 -3.94 -0.20
CA TYR A 99 17.39 -3.39 -1.56
C TYR A 99 18.31 -4.21 -2.48
N ASP A 100 18.55 -5.50 -2.21
CA ASP A 100 19.01 -6.39 -3.27
C ASP A 100 17.89 -6.43 -4.32
N ASP A 101 18.09 -5.66 -5.39
CA ASP A 101 17.19 -5.37 -6.52
C ASP A 101 16.56 -6.60 -7.19
N ARG A 102 16.93 -7.81 -6.73
CA ARG A 102 16.40 -9.09 -7.14
C ARG A 102 15.11 -9.52 -6.43
N PHE A 103 14.78 -8.97 -5.26
CA PHE A 103 13.54 -9.34 -4.55
C PHE A 103 12.28 -8.65 -5.10
N PHE A 104 12.39 -7.43 -5.64
CA PHE A 104 11.25 -6.77 -6.31
C PHE A 104 11.08 -7.22 -7.76
N HIS A 105 12.16 -7.61 -8.45
CA HIS A 105 12.08 -8.07 -9.85
C HIS A 105 11.53 -9.51 -9.99
N SER A 106 11.68 -10.38 -8.99
CA SER A 106 11.26 -11.79 -9.12
C SER A 106 9.77 -12.06 -8.83
N TYR A 107 9.03 -11.07 -8.35
CA TYR A 107 7.60 -11.21 -8.00
C TYR A 107 6.66 -10.36 -8.87
N PHE A 108 7.20 -9.55 -9.79
CA PHE A 108 6.44 -8.68 -10.69
C PHE A 108 6.76 -8.90 -12.18
N LEU A 109 7.35 -10.05 -12.53
CA LEU A 109 7.45 -10.58 -13.90
C LEU A 109 6.89 -11.99 -13.97
#